data_AF-A0A7W1CP37-F1
#
_entry.id   AF-A0A7W1CP37-F1
#
_cell.length_a   1.000
_cell.length_b   1.000
_cell.length_c   1.000
_cell.angle_alpha   90.00
_cell.angle_beta   90.00
_cell.angle_gamma   90.00
#
_symmetry.space_group_name_H-M   'P 1'
#
loop_
_entity.id
_entity.type
_entity.pdbx_description
1 polymer ?
#
loop_
_entity_poly.entity_id
_entity_poly.type
_entity_poly.pdbx_seq_one_letter_code
_entity_poly.pdbx_strand_id
1 'polypeptide(L)'
;MPDDLHEWISFDDPDERRTWLFDATFLRSNYTCIYGAGCQGILDVPSPELAQGCCSVGAHFVDEDDVANIVKAFVRLRPKHMQFHAKAVKGGFLRPGDADDADPEGTNDDTVTRLVDDACIFLNRPGFAGGVGCALHIAALEAGERPLDWKP
;
A
#
# COMPACT_ATOMS: atom_id res chain seq x y z
N MET A 1 33.83 2.72 -8.67
CA MET A 1 32.92 1.70 -8.09
C MET A 1 32.63 0.74 -9.22
N PRO A 2 32.79 -0.59 -9.08
CA PRO A 2 32.61 -1.48 -10.23
C PRO A 2 31.13 -1.58 -10.61
N ASP A 3 30.87 -1.66 -11.92
CA ASP A 3 29.58 -1.53 -12.59
C ASP A 3 28.63 -2.75 -12.48
N ASP A 4 28.90 -3.74 -11.61
CA ASP A 4 27.97 -4.85 -11.48
C ASP A 4 27.90 -5.42 -10.05
N LEU A 5 26.97 -4.87 -9.26
CA LEU A 5 26.65 -5.36 -7.91
C LEU A 5 25.49 -6.37 -7.92
N HIS A 6 24.89 -6.64 -9.08
CA HIS A 6 23.61 -7.34 -9.19
C HIS A 6 23.80 -8.76 -9.75
N GLU A 7 23.46 -9.76 -8.94
CA GLU A 7 23.39 -11.15 -9.40
C GLU A 7 21.98 -11.41 -9.94
N TRP A 8 21.84 -11.62 -11.25
CA TRP A 8 20.56 -11.89 -11.91
C TRP A 8 20.31 -13.38 -12.09
N ILE A 9 19.10 -13.84 -11.76
CA ILE A 9 18.62 -15.20 -12.01
C ILE A 9 17.49 -15.12 -13.04
N SER A 10 17.60 -15.89 -14.12
CA SER A 10 16.56 -15.95 -15.16
C SER A 10 16.13 -17.38 -15.48
N PHE A 11 14.85 -17.56 -15.77
CA PHE A 11 14.32 -18.80 -16.34
C PHE A 11 13.10 -18.51 -17.22
N ASP A 12 12.88 -19.35 -18.22
CA ASP A 12 11.75 -19.24 -19.12
C ASP A 12 10.48 -19.81 -18.46
N ASP A 13 9.36 -19.14 -18.70
CA ASP A 13 8.05 -19.64 -18.28
C ASP A 13 7.67 -20.87 -19.13
N PRO A 14 7.23 -21.98 -18.52
CA PRO A 14 6.89 -23.19 -19.27
C PRO A 14 5.60 -23.06 -20.07
N ASP A 15 4.69 -22.16 -19.68
CA ASP A 15 3.33 -22.04 -20.23
C ASP A 15 3.17 -20.80 -21.11
N GLU A 16 3.96 -19.75 -20.87
CA GLU A 16 3.92 -18.48 -21.60
C GLU A 16 5.26 -18.16 -22.28
N ARG A 17 5.22 -17.40 -23.40
CA ARG A 17 6.44 -16.94 -24.08
C ARG A 17 7.05 -15.72 -23.37
N ARG A 18 7.42 -15.88 -22.11
CA ARG A 18 8.09 -14.87 -21.29
C ARG A 18 9.28 -15.45 -20.53
N THR A 19 10.23 -14.58 -20.18
CA THR A 19 11.39 -14.92 -19.34
C THR A 19 11.29 -14.13 -18.05
N TRP A 20 11.32 -14.83 -16.93
CA TRP A 20 11.37 -14.20 -15.61
C TRP A 20 12.80 -13.80 -15.28
N LEU A 21 12.96 -12.61 -14.68
CA LEU A 21 14.26 -12.09 -14.25
C LEU A 21 14.17 -11.60 -12.80
N PHE A 22 15.04 -12.13 -11.94
CA PHE A 22 15.08 -11.79 -10.52
C PHE A 22 16.45 -11.25 -10.12
N ASP A 23 16.48 -10.19 -9.35
CA ASP A 23 17.70 -9.65 -8.73
C ASP A 23 17.97 -10.36 -7.39
N ALA A 24 18.86 -11.35 -7.40
CA ALA A 24 19.24 -12.10 -6.21
C ALA A 24 20.03 -11.25 -5.21
N THR A 25 20.69 -10.17 -5.65
CA THR A 25 21.35 -9.22 -4.73
C THR A 25 20.29 -8.49 -3.91
N PHE A 26 19.25 -7.94 -4.55
CA PHE A 26 18.16 -7.27 -3.84
C PHE A 26 17.42 -8.22 -2.90
N LEU A 27 17.04 -9.41 -3.37
CA LEU A 27 16.28 -10.39 -2.59
C LEU A 27 17.03 -10.91 -1.35
N ARG A 28 18.37 -10.94 -1.39
CA ARG A 28 19.22 -11.32 -0.24
C ARG A 28 19.73 -10.12 0.56
N SER A 29 19.37 -8.90 0.15
CA SER A 29 19.78 -7.69 0.86
C SER A 29 19.08 -7.56 2.21
N ASN A 30 19.56 -6.63 3.04
CA ASN A 30 18.89 -6.22 4.26
C ASN A 30 17.89 -5.08 4.03
N TYR A 31 17.41 -4.89 2.79
CA TYR A 31 16.45 -3.84 2.48
C TYR A 31 15.21 -3.95 3.38
N THR A 32 14.84 -2.81 3.97
CA THR A 32 13.67 -2.72 4.84
C THR A 32 12.97 -1.39 4.63
N CYS A 33 11.65 -1.39 4.70
CA CYS A 33 10.86 -0.17 4.62
C CYS A 33 11.15 0.71 5.85
N ILE A 34 11.50 1.97 5.62
CA ILE A 34 11.80 2.95 6.67
C ILE A 34 10.61 3.88 6.98
N TYR A 35 9.38 3.48 6.64
CA TYR A 35 8.19 4.24 7.01
C TYR A 35 8.13 4.43 8.53
N GLY A 36 7.88 5.67 8.98
CA GLY A 36 7.94 6.03 10.40
C GLY A 36 9.36 6.18 10.96
N ALA A 37 10.40 5.86 10.19
CA ALA A 37 11.81 5.94 10.56
C ALA A 37 12.61 6.83 9.57
N GLY A 38 12.04 8.00 9.21
CA GLY A 38 12.70 8.97 8.34
C GLY A 38 12.40 8.83 6.84
N CYS A 39 11.35 8.09 6.47
CA CYS A 39 10.84 8.04 5.09
C CYS A 39 10.54 9.45 4.55
N GLN A 40 11.03 9.73 3.33
CA GLN A 40 10.89 11.03 2.67
C GLN A 40 9.61 11.18 1.84
N GLY A 41 8.81 10.11 1.68
CA GLY A 41 7.70 10.07 0.73
C GLY A 41 8.14 9.75 -0.69
N ILE A 42 7.16 9.68 -1.59
CA ILE A 42 7.35 9.41 -3.03
C ILE A 42 6.83 10.55 -3.93
N LEU A 43 6.50 11.70 -3.33
CA LEU A 43 6.11 12.89 -4.09
C LEU A 43 7.34 13.50 -4.79
N ASP A 44 7.09 14.45 -5.69
CA ASP A 44 8.14 15.16 -6.46
C ASP A 44 9.19 15.85 -5.57
N VAL A 45 8.80 16.22 -4.35
CA VAL A 45 9.67 16.83 -3.35
C VAL A 45 9.60 15.99 -2.07
N PRO A 46 10.73 15.78 -1.36
CA PRO A 46 10.71 15.17 -0.04
C PRO A 46 9.73 15.88 0.91
N SER A 47 8.79 15.12 1.47
CA SER A 47 7.74 15.64 2.37
C SER A 47 7.56 14.76 3.61
N PRO A 48 8.62 14.53 4.41
CA PRO A 48 8.56 13.68 5.61
C PRO A 48 7.53 14.19 6.65
N GLU A 49 7.25 15.49 6.68
CA GLU A 49 6.28 16.13 7.56
C GLU A 49 4.83 15.69 7.30
N LEU A 50 4.51 15.23 6.09
CA LEU A 50 3.18 14.72 5.75
C LEU A 50 2.96 13.28 6.23
N ALA A 51 4.05 12.55 6.50
CA ALA A 51 4.06 11.13 6.85
C ALA A 51 3.25 10.24 5.88
N GLN A 52 3.15 10.65 4.60
CA GLN A 52 2.42 9.90 3.59
C GLN A 52 3.17 8.64 3.14
N GLY A 53 4.49 8.71 2.96
CA GLY A 53 5.22 7.58 2.37
C GLY A 53 4.65 7.24 1.01
N CYS A 54 4.51 5.94 0.71
CA CYS A 54 3.79 5.46 -0.48
C CYS A 54 2.26 5.61 -0.38
N CYS A 55 1.68 5.94 0.79
CA CYS A 55 0.23 6.10 0.89
C CYS A 55 -0.31 7.32 0.15
N SER A 56 0.54 8.17 -0.44
CA SER A 56 0.11 9.27 -1.32
C SER A 56 -0.67 8.79 -2.53
N VAL A 57 -0.38 7.59 -3.04
CA VAL A 57 -1.07 7.01 -4.22
C VAL A 57 -2.25 6.09 -3.86
N GLY A 58 -2.39 5.71 -2.59
CA GLY A 58 -3.37 4.70 -2.17
C GLY A 58 -2.80 3.27 -2.24
N ALA A 59 -3.68 2.28 -2.10
CA ALA A 59 -3.34 0.87 -2.33
C ALA A 59 -4.20 0.32 -3.47
N HIS A 60 -3.56 -0.37 -4.40
CA HIS A 60 -4.18 -1.09 -5.51
C HIS A 60 -4.44 -2.54 -5.09
N PHE A 61 -5.57 -3.08 -5.52
CA PHE A 61 -6.01 -4.43 -5.22
C PHE A 61 -5.83 -5.30 -6.46
N VAL A 62 -5.31 -6.52 -6.28
CA VAL A 62 -5.08 -7.43 -7.42
C VAL A 62 -6.38 -8.08 -7.85
N ASP A 63 -7.24 -8.44 -6.90
CA ASP A 63 -8.48 -9.14 -7.17
C ASP A 63 -9.59 -8.84 -6.13
N GLU A 64 -10.74 -9.49 -6.33
CA GLU A 64 -11.89 -9.39 -5.43
C GLU A 64 -11.63 -9.98 -4.04
N ASP A 65 -10.69 -10.92 -3.90
CA ASP A 65 -10.33 -11.52 -2.61
C ASP A 65 -9.57 -10.53 -1.73
N ASP A 66 -8.67 -9.72 -2.30
CA ASP A 66 -8.02 -8.62 -1.61
C ASP A 66 -9.06 -7.59 -1.11
N VAL A 67 -10.04 -7.26 -1.95
CA VAL A 67 -11.15 -6.37 -1.59
C VAL A 67 -11.98 -6.97 -0.43
N ALA A 68 -12.29 -8.26 -0.48
CA ALA A 68 -13.02 -8.93 0.57
C ALA A 68 -12.25 -8.93 1.91
N ASN A 69 -10.93 -9.10 1.87
CA ASN A 69 -10.07 -9.08 3.05
C ASN A 69 -10.06 -7.72 3.73
N ILE A 70 -9.93 -6.63 2.97
CA ILE A 70 -9.97 -5.29 3.54
C ILE A 70 -11.36 -4.92 4.09
N VAL A 71 -12.44 -5.38 3.46
CA VAL A 71 -13.81 -5.17 3.98
C VAL A 71 -13.96 -5.86 5.35
N LYS A 72 -13.49 -7.10 5.48
CA LYS A 72 -13.49 -7.82 6.77
C LYS A 72 -12.68 -7.07 7.84
N ALA A 73 -11.50 -6.56 7.48
CA ALA A 73 -10.66 -5.79 8.38
C ALA A 73 -11.30 -4.43 8.76
N PHE A 74 -11.95 -3.75 7.80
CA PHE A 74 -12.62 -2.47 8.01
C PHE A 74 -13.77 -2.57 9.02
N VAL A 75 -14.57 -3.65 8.98
CA VAL A 75 -15.66 -3.89 9.95
C VAL A 75 -15.15 -3.93 11.40
N ARG A 76 -13.88 -4.26 11.60
CA ARG A 76 -13.24 -4.34 12.93
C ARG A 76 -12.59 -3.01 13.34
N LEU A 77 -12.52 -2.02 12.44
CA LEU A 77 -12.03 -0.70 12.77
C LEU A 77 -13.01 0.05 13.67
N ARG A 78 -12.44 0.96 14.46
CA ARG A 78 -13.17 1.86 15.35
C ARG A 78 -12.68 3.28 15.09
N PRO A 79 -13.48 4.32 15.44
CA PRO A 79 -13.05 5.71 15.28
C PRO A 79 -11.73 6.05 15.98
N LYS A 80 -11.35 5.33 17.03
CA LYS A 80 -10.05 5.51 17.69
C LYS A 80 -8.87 4.98 16.90
N HIS A 81 -9.06 4.04 15.97
CA HIS A 81 -7.99 3.51 15.11
C HIS A 81 -7.83 4.34 13.83
N MET A 82 -8.89 5.00 13.36
CA MET A 82 -8.94 5.61 12.02
C MET A 82 -9.52 7.02 12.06
N GLN A 83 -8.71 8.01 11.70
CA GLN A 83 -9.09 9.42 11.64
C GLN A 83 -10.31 9.68 10.74
N PHE A 84 -10.34 9.04 9.58
CA PHE A 84 -11.40 9.23 8.58
C PHE A 84 -12.50 8.16 8.65
N HIS A 85 -12.66 7.46 9.78
CA HIS A 85 -13.63 6.39 9.95
C HIS A 85 -15.05 6.79 9.53
N ALA A 86 -15.55 7.94 10.03
CA ALA A 86 -16.90 8.40 9.70
C ALA A 86 -17.08 8.70 8.20
N LYS A 87 -16.04 9.20 7.52
CA LYS A 87 -16.05 9.47 6.09
C LYS A 87 -16.08 8.15 5.29
N ALA A 88 -15.28 7.17 5.71
CA ALA A 88 -15.25 5.83 5.12
C ALA A 88 -16.58 5.08 5.31
N VAL A 89 -17.22 5.17 6.49
CA VAL A 89 -18.55 4.56 6.72
C VAL A 89 -19.62 5.22 5.85
N LYS A 90 -19.60 6.54 5.71
CA LYS A 90 -20.63 7.27 4.95
C LYS A 90 -20.49 7.11 3.43
N GLY A 91 -19.25 7.08 2.93
CA GLY A 91 -18.97 7.16 1.49
C GLY A 91 -18.25 5.95 0.90
N GLY A 92 -17.92 4.93 1.70
CA GLY A 92 -17.00 3.88 1.31
C GLY A 92 -15.53 4.34 1.31
N PHE A 93 -14.63 3.38 1.12
CA PHE A 93 -13.17 3.57 1.15
C PHE A 93 -12.47 3.08 -0.13
N LEU A 94 -13.23 2.63 -1.15
CA LEU A 94 -12.72 2.18 -2.44
C LEU A 94 -13.20 3.09 -3.58
N ARG A 95 -12.42 3.13 -4.66
CA ARG A 95 -12.73 3.80 -5.92
C ARG A 95 -12.14 2.99 -7.08
N PRO A 96 -12.60 3.18 -8.32
CA PRO A 96 -11.88 2.70 -9.50
C PRO A 96 -10.47 3.32 -9.59
N GLY A 97 -9.53 2.56 -10.15
CA GLY A 97 -8.20 3.02 -10.55
C GLY A 97 -8.25 4.17 -11.55
N ASP A 98 -7.11 4.84 -11.74
CA ASP A 98 -7.03 5.99 -12.65
C ASP A 98 -6.96 5.52 -14.10
N ALA A 99 -7.70 6.15 -15.00
CA ALA A 99 -7.79 5.71 -16.40
C ALA A 99 -6.43 5.72 -17.14
N ASP A 100 -5.47 6.49 -16.63
CA ASP A 100 -4.09 6.56 -17.14
C ASP A 100 -3.27 5.30 -16.79
N ASP A 101 -3.73 4.50 -15.82
CA ASP A 101 -3.15 3.19 -15.44
C ASP A 101 -3.78 2.02 -16.22
N ALA A 102 -4.50 2.31 -17.32
CA ALA A 102 -5.11 1.27 -18.12
C ALA A 102 -4.07 0.28 -18.69
N ASP A 103 -4.48 -0.98 -18.75
CA ASP A 103 -3.71 -2.05 -19.35
C ASP A 103 -3.52 -1.82 -20.87
N PRO A 104 -2.66 -2.61 -21.55
CA PRO A 104 -2.45 -2.47 -22.99
C PRO A 104 -3.71 -2.63 -23.85
N GLU A 105 -4.79 -3.21 -23.30
CA GLU A 105 -6.10 -3.35 -23.95
C GLU A 105 -7.01 -2.13 -23.71
N GLY A 106 -6.55 -1.14 -22.95
CA GLY A 106 -7.26 0.10 -22.66
C GLY A 106 -8.34 -0.06 -21.59
N THR A 107 -8.25 -1.11 -20.78
CA THR A 107 -9.14 -1.36 -19.64
C THR A 107 -8.42 -1.04 -18.32
N ASN A 108 -9.13 -0.45 -17.37
CA ASN A 108 -8.68 -0.37 -15.99
C ASN A 108 -9.83 -0.84 -15.09
N ASP A 109 -9.75 -2.09 -14.63
CA ASP A 109 -10.64 -2.67 -13.64
C ASP A 109 -10.04 -2.69 -12.23
N ASP A 110 -8.89 -2.03 -12.03
CA ASP A 110 -8.27 -1.90 -10.72
C ASP A 110 -9.27 -1.26 -9.75
N THR A 111 -9.39 -1.91 -8.61
CA THR A 111 -9.94 -1.25 -7.43
C THR A 111 -8.78 -0.65 -6.66
N VAL A 112 -8.95 0.57 -6.16
CA VAL A 112 -7.96 1.24 -5.31
C VAL A 112 -8.61 1.87 -4.09
N THR A 113 -7.83 2.09 -3.03
CA THR A 113 -8.34 2.86 -1.88
C THR A 113 -8.60 4.30 -2.28
N ARG A 114 -9.69 4.88 -1.76
CA ARG A 114 -9.96 6.32 -1.88
C ARG A 114 -8.85 7.16 -1.27
N LEU A 115 -8.62 8.31 -1.87
CA LEU A 115 -7.79 9.36 -1.29
C LEU A 115 -8.65 10.39 -0.56
N VAL A 116 -8.10 10.93 0.52
CA VAL A 116 -8.62 12.07 1.27
C VAL A 116 -7.42 12.97 1.52
N ASP A 117 -7.45 14.21 1.04
CA ASP A 117 -6.34 15.16 1.18
C ASP A 117 -5.02 14.52 0.69
N ASP A 118 -5.04 14.08 -0.57
CA ASP A 118 -3.92 13.53 -1.36
C ASP A 118 -3.17 12.33 -0.72
N ALA A 119 -3.86 11.55 0.12
CA ALA A 119 -3.35 10.26 0.55
C ALA A 119 -4.48 9.29 0.92
N CYS A 120 -4.12 8.01 1.00
CA CYS A 120 -5.01 6.90 1.36
C CYS A 120 -5.91 7.25 2.54
N ILE A 121 -7.20 6.93 2.41
CA ILE A 121 -8.20 7.14 3.46
C ILE A 121 -7.88 6.41 4.77
N PHE A 122 -7.10 5.33 4.70
CA PHE A 122 -6.64 4.57 5.87
C PHE A 122 -5.41 5.17 6.56
N LEU A 123 -4.75 6.18 5.98
CA LEU A 123 -3.61 6.84 6.60
C LEU A 123 -4.09 7.87 7.64
N ASN A 124 -3.77 7.63 8.91
CA ASN A 124 -3.89 8.65 9.95
C ASN A 124 -2.75 9.67 9.82
N ARG A 125 -3.12 10.95 9.86
CA ARG A 125 -2.17 12.06 9.71
C ARG A 125 -1.45 12.38 11.02
N PRO A 126 -0.30 13.08 10.96
CA PRO A 126 0.33 13.67 12.13
C PRO A 126 -0.67 14.42 13.02
N GLY A 127 -0.61 14.17 14.33
CA GLY A 127 -1.49 14.79 15.32
C GLY A 127 -2.78 14.02 15.64
N PHE A 128 -3.10 12.93 14.93
CA PHE A 128 -4.23 12.08 15.29
C PHE A 128 -3.95 11.28 16.57
N ALA A 129 -4.88 11.32 17.53
CA ALA A 129 -4.73 10.70 18.85
C ALA A 129 -4.55 9.16 18.80
N GLY A 130 -5.08 8.50 17.77
CA GLY A 130 -4.92 7.07 17.54
C GLY A 130 -3.56 6.65 16.99
N GLY A 131 -2.67 7.62 16.70
CA GLY A 131 -1.35 7.39 16.13
C GLY A 131 -1.28 7.62 14.61
N VAL A 132 -0.10 8.02 14.14
CA VAL A 132 0.20 8.25 12.72
C VAL A 132 0.43 6.91 12.02
N GLY A 133 -0.02 6.80 10.77
CA GLY A 133 0.18 5.59 9.96
C GLY A 133 -1.11 4.88 9.60
N CYS A 134 -0.98 3.67 9.06
CA CYS A 134 -2.12 2.91 8.56
C CYS A 134 -3.05 2.47 9.70
N ALA A 135 -4.33 2.86 9.64
CA ALA A 135 -5.33 2.50 10.63
C ALA A 135 -5.53 0.97 10.78
N LEU A 136 -5.40 0.23 9.67
CA LEU A 136 -5.47 -1.24 9.67
C LEU A 136 -4.31 -1.86 10.43
N HIS A 137 -3.11 -1.29 10.26
CA HIS A 137 -1.92 -1.71 11.01
C HIS A 137 -2.09 -1.47 12.51
N ILE A 138 -2.56 -0.27 12.90
CA ILE A 138 -2.80 0.09 14.30
C ILE A 138 -3.83 -0.84 14.94
N ALA A 139 -4.93 -1.11 14.24
CA ALA A 139 -5.97 -2.01 14.72
C ALA A 139 -5.50 -3.46 14.84
N ALA A 140 -4.70 -3.96 13.88
CA ALA A 140 -4.11 -5.29 13.93
C ALA A 140 -3.20 -5.46 15.15
N LEU A 141 -2.33 -4.47 15.41
CA LEU A 141 -1.47 -4.49 16.60
C LEU A 141 -2.28 -4.46 17.90
N GLU A 142 -3.34 -3.65 17.98
CA GLU A 142 -4.22 -3.64 19.16
C GLU A 142 -4.94 -4.98 19.35
N ALA A 143 -5.30 -5.65 18.25
CA ALA A 143 -5.91 -6.98 18.28
C ALA A 143 -4.90 -8.11 18.57
N GLY A 144 -3.59 -7.84 18.60
CA GLY A 144 -2.55 -8.86 18.74
C GLY A 144 -2.38 -9.74 17.50
N GLU A 145 -2.77 -9.24 16.33
CA GLU A 145 -2.78 -9.96 15.06
C GLU A 145 -1.70 -9.43 14.10
N ARG A 146 -1.33 -10.24 13.11
CA ARG A 146 -0.32 -9.87 12.12
C ARG A 146 -0.87 -8.79 11.19
N PRO A 147 -0.23 -7.61 11.06
CA PRO A 147 -0.74 -6.54 10.19
C PRO A 147 -0.85 -6.90 8.70
N LEU A 148 -0.06 -7.86 8.22
CA LEU A 148 -0.16 -8.37 6.85
C LEU A 148 -1.46 -9.12 6.57
N ASP A 149 -2.20 -9.54 7.60
CA ASP A 149 -3.48 -10.22 7.42
C ASP A 149 -4.67 -9.23 7.41
N TRP A 150 -4.38 -7.94 7.62
CA TRP A 150 -5.38 -6.85 7.67
C TRP A 150 -5.22 -5.85 6.53
N LYS A 151 -4.01 -5.76 5.99
CA LYS A 151 -3.64 -4.81 4.93
C LYS A 151 -3.80 -5.50 3.57
N PRO A 152 -4.09 -4.72 2.51
CA PRO A 152 -3.95 -5.21 1.15
C PRO A 152 -2.45 -5.39 0.82
#